data_AF-A0A7S0MFB8-F1
#
_entry.id   AF-A0A7S0MFB8-F1
#
_cell.length_a   1.000
_cell.length_b   1.000
_cell.length_c   1.000
_cell.angle_alpha   90.00
_cell.angle_beta   90.00
_cell.angle_gamma   90.00
#
_symmetry.space_group_name_H-M   'P 1'
#
loop_
_entity.id
_entity.type
_entity.pdbx_description
1 polymer ?
#
loop_
_entity_poly.entity_id
_entity_poly.type
_entity_poly.pdbx_seq_one_letter_code
_entity_poly.pdbx_strand_id
1 'polypeptide(L)'
;VFGAKCRNAHIKLCDNFGATGLCSYGDRCHFAHFSKPSAQAVAISIERADVARLGRLYPMDKIEKSKSTTVETTTVKKDNGTLSVRRTTVVEEVVVRPYGKHAGKTKFAASVPRDRFGNVNGPEYDLSPDNAFKGQTVGILMLSGQWLTLDSPQAALERKGFTVRVWTALPPPEKLLEGLRSCCQLWIISGATTSVTAQHIKVIQELVDLGKGLFLWGDNDPYNGDATAVLVGLRQTAGASLSGNYLADKILTESPAPAAAA
;
A
#
# COMPACT_ATOMS: atom_id res chain seq x y z
N VAL A 1 0.63 -4.21 -16.96
CA VAL A 1 -0.75 -4.24 -16.44
C VAL A 1 -0.86 -5.45 -15.52
N PHE A 2 -0.57 -5.28 -14.23
CA PHE A 2 -0.78 -6.33 -13.23
C PHE A 2 -2.10 -6.05 -12.55
N GLY A 3 -3.17 -6.67 -13.04
CA GLY A 3 -4.50 -6.54 -12.49
C GLY A 3 -5.20 -7.88 -12.61
N ALA A 4 -5.19 -8.66 -11.54
CA ALA A 4 -6.00 -9.86 -11.43
C ALA A 4 -7.48 -9.43 -11.34
N LYS A 5 -8.21 -9.52 -12.45
CA LYS A 5 -9.67 -9.32 -12.47
C LYS A 5 -10.35 -10.69 -12.48
N CYS A 6 -10.55 -11.30 -11.31
CA CYS A 6 -11.50 -12.40 -11.19
C CYS A 6 -12.91 -11.83 -10.97
N ARG A 7 -13.83 -12.17 -11.88
CA ARG A 7 -15.21 -11.63 -11.88
C ARG A 7 -16.16 -12.28 -10.87
N ASN A 8 -15.79 -13.42 -10.28
CA ASN A 8 -16.55 -14.10 -9.22
C ASN A 8 -15.60 -15.03 -8.45
N ALA A 9 -14.92 -14.51 -7.42
CA ALA A 9 -14.05 -15.31 -6.57
C ALA A 9 -14.87 -16.01 -5.48
N HIS A 10 -15.06 -17.32 -5.60
CA HIS A 10 -15.31 -18.13 -4.40
C HIS A 10 -13.98 -18.24 -3.62
N ILE A 11 -14.04 -18.28 -2.28
CA ILE A 11 -12.89 -18.20 -1.35
C ILE A 11 -11.86 -19.35 -1.53
N LYS A 12 -12.11 -20.31 -2.44
CA LYS A 12 -11.21 -21.43 -2.72
C LYS A 12 -10.12 -21.04 -3.74
N LEU A 13 -8.87 -21.36 -3.41
CA LEU A 13 -7.69 -21.14 -4.24
C LEU A 13 -7.69 -22.04 -5.49
N CYS A 14 -7.14 -21.54 -6.60
CA CYS A 14 -6.95 -22.36 -7.82
C CYS A 14 -5.71 -23.23 -7.68
N ASP A 15 -5.88 -24.55 -7.71
CA ASP A 15 -4.76 -25.50 -7.56
C ASP A 15 -3.76 -25.42 -8.72
N ASN A 16 -4.25 -25.34 -9.97
CA ASN A 16 -3.39 -25.22 -11.16
C ASN A 16 -2.54 -23.94 -11.11
N PHE A 17 -3.16 -22.82 -10.76
CA PHE A 17 -2.44 -21.55 -10.59
C PHE A 17 -1.49 -21.59 -9.38
N GLY A 18 -1.92 -22.15 -8.25
CA GLY A 18 -1.11 -22.25 -7.03
C GLY A 18 0.08 -23.21 -7.16
N ALA A 19 0.01 -24.17 -8.08
CA ALA A 19 1.09 -25.11 -8.38
C ALA A 19 2.06 -24.59 -9.45
N THR A 20 1.54 -23.97 -10.52
CA THR A 20 2.35 -23.67 -11.72
C THR A 20 2.52 -22.18 -12.02
N GLY A 21 1.78 -21.30 -11.33
CA GLY A 21 1.68 -19.87 -11.65
C GLY A 21 0.91 -19.58 -12.93
N LEU A 22 0.37 -20.61 -13.59
CA LEU A 22 -0.37 -20.52 -14.84
C LEU A 22 -1.71 -21.24 -14.68
N CYS A 23 -2.76 -20.66 -15.26
CA CYS A 23 -4.08 -21.27 -15.29
C CYS A 23 -4.64 -21.14 -16.71
N SER A 24 -4.99 -22.28 -17.32
CA SER A 24 -5.57 -22.34 -18.67
C SER A 24 -6.87 -21.55 -18.80
N TYR A 25 -7.58 -21.29 -17.69
CA TYR A 25 -8.79 -20.50 -17.65
C TYR A 25 -8.56 -18.99 -17.54
N GLY A 26 -7.33 -18.56 -17.23
CA GLY A 26 -6.97 -17.14 -17.11
C GLY A 26 -7.90 -16.35 -16.19
N ASP A 27 -8.30 -15.15 -16.61
CA ASP A 27 -9.22 -14.27 -15.87
C ASP A 27 -10.66 -14.79 -15.77
N ARG A 28 -10.98 -15.90 -16.44
CA ARG A 28 -12.30 -16.57 -16.34
C ARG A 28 -12.32 -17.68 -15.29
N CYS A 29 -11.21 -17.90 -14.57
CA CYS A 29 -11.18 -18.89 -13.51
C CYS A 29 -12.14 -18.50 -12.36
N HIS A 30 -12.91 -19.46 -11.87
CA HIS A 30 -13.85 -19.27 -10.75
C HIS A 30 -13.15 -19.33 -9.38
N PHE A 31 -11.89 -19.75 -9.37
CA PHE A 31 -11.07 -19.93 -8.17
C PHE A 31 -10.02 -18.84 -8.07
N ALA A 32 -9.65 -18.49 -6.84
CA ALA A 32 -8.78 -17.35 -6.63
C ALA A 32 -7.32 -17.65 -7.05
N HIS A 33 -6.79 -16.79 -7.92
CA HIS A 33 -5.39 -16.81 -8.38
C HIS A 33 -4.55 -15.93 -7.46
N PHE A 34 -3.96 -16.53 -6.42
CA PHE A 34 -2.93 -15.89 -5.63
C PHE A 34 -1.58 -16.55 -5.92
N SER A 35 -0.56 -15.76 -6.19
CA SER A 35 0.81 -16.27 -6.18
C SER A 35 1.16 -16.65 -4.73
N LYS A 36 1.71 -17.84 -4.52
CA LYS A 36 2.26 -18.21 -3.21
C LYS A 36 3.24 -17.11 -2.80
N PRO A 37 3.18 -16.60 -1.56
CA PRO A 37 4.13 -15.60 -1.11
C PRO A 37 5.48 -16.30 -0.89
N SER A 38 6.27 -16.47 -1.94
CA SER A 38 7.72 -16.54 -1.79
C SER A 38 8.14 -15.16 -1.31
N ALA A 39 8.62 -15.05 -0.06
CA ALA A 39 9.17 -13.85 0.57
C ALA A 39 9.31 -12.66 -0.41
N GLN A 40 8.24 -11.86 -0.53
CA GLN A 40 7.97 -11.07 -1.74
C GLN A 40 9.05 -10.01 -1.95
N ALA A 41 10.00 -10.34 -2.81
CA ALA A 41 10.70 -9.39 -3.64
C ALA A 41 9.69 -8.86 -4.66
N VAL A 42 9.38 -7.57 -4.60
CA VAL A 42 8.65 -6.92 -5.70
C VAL A 42 9.68 -6.63 -6.78
N ALA A 43 9.68 -7.43 -7.84
CA ALA A 43 10.49 -7.18 -9.03
C ALA A 43 9.73 -6.22 -9.96
N ILE A 44 10.26 -5.02 -10.16
CA ILE A 44 9.72 -4.02 -11.08
C ILE A 44 10.72 -3.74 -12.18
N SER A 45 10.29 -3.85 -13.43
CA SER A 45 11.04 -3.43 -14.62
C SER A 45 10.76 -1.95 -14.87
N ILE A 46 11.76 -1.10 -14.71
CA ILE A 46 11.62 0.36 -14.92
C ILE A 46 12.79 0.96 -15.72
N GLU A 47 12.55 2.03 -16.46
CA GLU A 47 13.61 2.74 -17.19
C GLU A 47 14.66 3.30 -16.21
N ARG A 48 15.95 3.24 -16.57
CA ARG A 48 17.06 3.72 -15.72
C ARG A 48 16.93 5.17 -15.27
N ALA A 49 16.28 6.03 -16.09
CA ALA A 49 15.98 7.41 -15.72
C ALA A 49 14.93 7.53 -14.59
N ASP A 50 14.02 6.55 -14.48
CA ASP A 50 13.00 6.45 -13.44
C ASP A 50 13.51 5.71 -12.19
N VAL A 51 14.62 4.95 -12.28
CA VAL A 51 15.31 4.37 -11.10
C VAL A 51 15.73 5.47 -10.13
N ALA A 52 16.21 6.61 -10.65
CA ALA A 52 16.53 7.79 -9.85
C ALA A 52 15.28 8.44 -9.20
N ARG A 53 14.08 8.19 -9.72
CA ARG A 53 12.81 8.59 -9.09
C ARG A 53 12.34 7.54 -8.08
N LEU A 54 12.59 6.25 -8.31
CA LEU A 54 12.36 5.20 -7.31
C LEU A 54 13.26 5.35 -6.08
N GLY A 55 14.48 5.87 -6.22
CA GLY A 55 15.30 6.26 -5.05
C GLY A 55 14.67 7.33 -4.16
N ARG A 56 13.59 7.98 -4.62
CA ARG A 56 12.71 8.86 -3.81
C ARG A 56 11.44 8.14 -3.29
N LEU A 57 11.09 6.98 -3.83
CA LEU A 57 9.92 6.14 -3.47
C LEU A 57 10.28 4.86 -2.69
N TYR A 58 11.56 4.46 -2.62
CA TYR A 58 12.09 3.42 -1.74
C TYR A 58 13.61 3.67 -1.48
N PRO A 59 14.13 3.40 -0.27
CA PRO A 59 15.55 3.62 0.03
C PRO A 59 16.48 2.68 -0.75
N MET A 60 17.60 3.25 -1.23
CA MET A 60 18.54 2.63 -2.16
C MET A 60 19.45 1.54 -1.56
N ASP A 61 19.46 1.37 -0.24
CA ASP A 61 20.36 0.45 0.49
C ASP A 61 19.89 -1.02 0.51
N LYS A 62 18.71 -1.31 -0.05
CA LYS A 62 18.16 -2.69 -0.17
C LYS A 62 17.90 -3.15 -1.60
N ILE A 63 18.44 -2.45 -2.60
CA ILE A 63 18.45 -2.93 -3.98
C ILE A 63 19.51 -4.03 -4.07
N GLU A 64 19.08 -5.30 -4.04
CA GLU A 64 19.92 -6.38 -4.56
C GLU A 64 20.15 -6.07 -6.05
N LYS A 65 21.38 -5.72 -6.43
CA LYS A 65 21.76 -5.42 -7.82
C LYS A 65 21.23 -6.54 -8.72
N SER A 66 20.32 -6.20 -9.64
CA SER A 66 19.92 -7.12 -10.69
C SER A 66 20.58 -6.76 -12.02
N LYS A 67 20.40 -7.66 -12.98
CA LYS A 67 20.98 -7.58 -14.32
C LYS A 67 20.36 -6.42 -15.10
N SER A 68 21.21 -5.51 -15.58
CA SER A 68 20.84 -4.51 -16.57
C SER A 68 20.51 -5.22 -17.90
N THR A 69 19.32 -4.99 -18.44
CA THR A 69 18.94 -5.49 -19.76
C THR A 69 18.67 -4.30 -20.68
N THR A 70 19.37 -4.28 -21.82
CA THR A 70 19.16 -3.29 -22.88
C THR A 70 17.97 -3.72 -23.73
N VAL A 71 16.92 -2.89 -23.76
CA VAL A 71 15.78 -3.10 -24.65
C VAL A 71 15.83 -2.04 -25.75
N GLU A 72 16.00 -2.48 -26.99
CA GLU A 72 15.85 -1.60 -28.15
C GLU A 72 14.37 -1.47 -28.49
N THR A 73 13.83 -0.26 -28.42
CA THR A 73 12.45 0.02 -28.81
C THR A 73 12.46 0.89 -30.07
N THR A 74 11.84 0.40 -31.14
CA THR A 74 11.67 1.15 -32.38
C THR A 74 10.33 1.88 -32.33
N THR A 75 10.36 3.21 -32.25
CA THR A 75 9.13 4.01 -32.32
C THR A 75 8.92 4.48 -33.75
N VAL A 76 7.86 4.00 -34.41
CA VAL A 76 7.47 4.48 -35.75
C VAL A 76 6.42 5.58 -35.61
N LYS A 77 6.69 6.78 -36.13
CA LYS A 77 5.66 7.78 -36.44
C LYS A 77 5.62 8.03 -37.96
N LYS A 78 4.41 8.07 -38.51
CA LYS A 78 4.07 8.69 -39.81
C LYS A 78 3.29 9.98 -39.50
N ASP A 79 3.34 11.06 -40.27
CA ASP A 79 3.21 11.20 -41.73
C ASP A 79 4.20 12.21 -42.34
N ASN A 80 4.57 11.99 -43.62
CA ASN A 80 5.35 12.88 -44.50
C ASN A 80 6.85 13.11 -44.23
N GLY A 81 7.61 12.04 -44.00
CA GLY A 81 9.08 12.06 -44.12
C GLY A 81 9.76 11.14 -43.12
N THR A 82 10.33 10.03 -43.59
CA THR A 82 10.79 8.92 -42.76
C THR A 82 11.94 9.33 -41.83
N LEU A 83 11.63 9.53 -40.54
CA LEU A 83 12.61 9.62 -39.45
C LEU A 83 12.39 8.43 -38.51
N SER A 84 13.26 7.42 -38.60
CA SER A 84 13.31 6.32 -37.63
C SER A 84 14.16 6.74 -36.43
N VAL A 85 13.52 6.99 -35.29
CA VAL A 85 14.25 7.23 -34.04
C VAL A 85 14.42 5.88 -33.32
N ARG A 86 15.65 5.38 -33.26
CA ARG A 86 15.99 4.23 -32.40
C ARG A 86 16.19 4.75 -30.98
N ARG A 87 15.37 4.31 -30.04
CA ARG A 87 15.52 4.62 -28.62
C ARG A 87 15.99 3.37 -27.89
N THR A 88 17.21 3.42 -27.40
CA THR A 88 17.75 2.40 -26.51
C THR A 88 17.32 2.74 -25.09
N THR A 89 16.45 1.92 -24.49
CA THR A 89 16.05 2.07 -23.09
C THR A 89 16.75 1.01 -22.26
N VAL A 90 17.50 1.46 -21.24
CA VAL A 90 18.06 0.55 -20.23
C VAL A 90 16.99 0.34 -19.17
N VAL A 91 16.58 -0.91 -18.96
CA VAL A 91 15.62 -1.28 -17.93
C VAL A 91 16.38 -1.97 -16.80
N GLU A 92 16.16 -1.52 -15.56
CA GLU A 92 16.70 -2.17 -14.36
C GLU A 92 15.58 -2.88 -13.61
N GLU A 93 15.85 -4.12 -13.16
CA GLU A 93 14.92 -4.87 -12.31
C GLU A 93 15.28 -4.60 -10.84
N VAL A 94 14.48 -3.80 -10.13
CA VAL A 94 14.82 -3.48 -8.73
C VAL A 94 14.07 -4.44 -7.82
N VAL A 95 14.81 -5.20 -7.00
CA VAL A 95 14.23 -6.03 -5.94
C VAL A 95 14.24 -5.22 -4.65
N VAL A 96 13.05 -4.79 -4.20
CA VAL A 96 12.88 -4.17 -2.89
C VAL A 96 12.39 -5.23 -1.91
N ARG A 97 13.11 -5.41 -0.80
CA ARG A 97 12.71 -6.27 0.33
C ARG A 97 12.41 -5.41 1.56
N PRO A 98 11.18 -4.89 1.70
CA PRO A 98 10.80 -4.08 2.86
C PRO A 98 10.64 -4.94 4.13
N TYR A 99 10.62 -6.26 3.97
CA TYR A 99 10.25 -7.20 5.02
C TYR A 99 11.45 -7.77 5.78
N GLY A 100 11.25 -8.04 7.07
CA GLY A 100 12.23 -8.64 7.96
C GLY A 100 12.39 -10.15 7.74
N LYS A 101 13.42 -10.73 8.37
CA LYS A 101 13.76 -12.17 8.30
C LYS A 101 12.65 -13.11 8.84
N HIS A 102 11.67 -12.56 9.55
CA HIS A 102 10.56 -13.27 10.15
C HIS A 102 9.23 -13.09 9.40
N ALA A 103 9.22 -12.34 8.29
CA ALA A 103 8.00 -12.11 7.52
C ALA A 103 7.35 -13.43 7.07
N GLY A 104 6.03 -13.51 7.24
CA GLY A 104 5.24 -14.72 6.96
C GLY A 104 5.35 -15.83 8.01
N LYS A 105 6.15 -15.67 9.08
CA LYS A 105 6.18 -16.63 10.19
C LYS A 105 5.07 -16.31 11.18
N THR A 106 4.21 -17.28 11.43
CA THR A 106 3.12 -17.20 12.41
C THR A 106 3.42 -17.99 13.69
N LYS A 107 4.50 -18.78 13.71
CA LYS A 107 4.91 -19.59 14.86
C LYS A 107 6.36 -19.29 15.25
N PHE A 108 6.58 -19.11 16.55
CA PHE A 108 7.88 -18.88 17.16
C PHE A 108 8.08 -19.85 18.32
N ALA A 109 9.33 -20.15 18.65
CA ALA A 109 9.65 -21.01 19.78
C ALA A 109 9.02 -20.48 21.07
N ALA A 110 8.60 -21.37 21.96
CA ALA A 110 7.97 -21.01 23.24
C ALA A 110 8.88 -20.16 24.14
N SER A 111 10.20 -20.22 23.93
CA SER A 111 11.20 -19.43 24.64
C SER A 111 11.27 -17.96 24.19
N VAL A 112 10.64 -17.57 23.08
CA VAL A 112 10.64 -16.18 22.61
C VAL A 112 9.74 -15.35 23.53
N PRO A 113 10.23 -14.27 24.15
CA PRO A 113 9.43 -13.43 25.02
C PRO A 113 8.21 -12.85 24.30
N ARG A 114 7.09 -12.75 25.02
CA ARG A 114 5.82 -12.24 24.49
C ARG A 114 5.20 -11.20 25.41
N ASP A 115 4.37 -10.33 24.86
CA ASP A 115 3.52 -9.45 25.64
C ASP A 115 2.32 -10.22 26.21
N ARG A 116 1.49 -9.53 27.00
CA ARG A 116 0.27 -10.10 27.59
C ARG A 116 -0.78 -10.53 26.56
N PHE A 117 -0.62 -10.16 25.30
CA PHE A 117 -1.52 -10.48 24.19
C PHE A 117 -0.97 -11.61 23.30
N GLY A 118 0.22 -12.15 23.62
CA GLY A 118 0.85 -13.23 22.88
C GLY A 118 1.70 -12.77 21.68
N ASN A 119 1.84 -11.46 21.45
CA ASN A 119 2.73 -10.94 20.41
C ASN A 119 4.18 -11.15 20.84
N VAL A 120 5.04 -11.54 19.90
CA VAL A 120 6.48 -11.64 20.17
C VAL A 120 7.08 -10.26 20.42
N ASN A 121 7.91 -10.16 21.45
CA ASN A 121 8.57 -8.92 21.83
C ASN A 121 9.80 -8.67 20.97
N GLY A 122 9.97 -7.43 20.49
CA GLY A 122 11.21 -6.95 19.86
C GLY A 122 11.00 -6.48 18.41
N PRO A 123 11.63 -5.37 18.00
CA PRO A 123 11.45 -4.79 16.66
C PRO A 123 11.98 -5.68 15.53
N GLU A 124 12.83 -6.66 15.83
CA GLU A 124 13.33 -7.64 14.87
C GLU A 124 12.26 -8.62 14.38
N TYR A 125 11.17 -8.76 15.15
CA TYR A 125 10.01 -9.59 14.80
C TYR A 125 8.93 -8.82 14.05
N ASP A 126 9.07 -7.50 13.92
CA ASP A 126 8.18 -6.70 13.11
C ASP A 126 8.24 -7.13 11.65
N LEU A 127 7.13 -6.92 10.94
CA LEU A 127 7.03 -7.23 9.52
C LEU A 127 8.13 -6.52 8.71
N SER A 128 8.46 -5.28 9.08
CA SER A 128 9.50 -4.47 8.45
C SER A 128 10.55 -4.06 9.49
N PRO A 129 11.86 -4.20 9.18
CA PRO A 129 12.90 -3.73 10.08
C PRO A 129 12.90 -2.21 10.18
N ASP A 130 13.57 -1.70 11.21
CA ASP A 130 13.75 -0.26 11.38
C ASP A 130 14.49 0.34 10.18
N ASN A 131 14.15 1.59 9.84
CA ASN A 131 14.60 2.31 8.64
C ASN A 131 14.25 1.68 7.28
N ALA A 132 13.45 0.61 7.21
CA ALA A 132 13.07 -0.03 5.94
C ALA A 132 12.42 0.93 4.92
N PHE A 133 11.86 2.06 5.37
CA PHE A 133 11.16 3.02 4.54
C PHE A 133 11.84 4.40 4.51
N LYS A 134 13.16 4.47 4.78
CA LYS A 134 13.92 5.71 4.70
C LYS A 134 13.69 6.45 3.37
N GLY A 135 13.46 7.76 3.46
CA GLY A 135 13.15 8.59 2.30
C GLY A 135 11.67 8.55 1.85
N GLN A 136 10.84 7.71 2.47
CA GLN A 136 9.38 7.75 2.26
C GLN A 136 8.72 8.75 3.18
N THR A 137 7.67 9.41 2.68
CA THR A 137 6.90 10.37 3.47
C THR A 137 5.45 9.93 3.60
N VAL A 138 4.94 9.89 4.82
CA VAL A 138 3.52 9.71 5.14
C VAL A 138 2.91 11.08 5.34
N GLY A 139 1.92 11.43 4.53
CA GLY A 139 1.08 12.60 4.76
C GLY A 139 -0.07 12.25 5.70
N ILE A 140 -0.29 13.02 6.76
CA ILE A 140 -1.40 12.87 7.69
C ILE A 140 -2.20 14.17 7.71
N LEU A 141 -3.43 14.10 7.22
CA LEU A 141 -4.41 15.17 7.30
C LEU A 141 -5.31 14.93 8.52
N MET A 142 -5.08 15.69 9.57
CA MET A 142 -5.72 15.57 10.87
C MET A 142 -6.89 16.55 10.97
N LEU A 143 -8.10 16.08 10.66
CA LEU A 143 -9.34 16.86 10.73
C LEU A 143 -10.12 16.61 12.02
N SER A 144 -9.72 15.62 12.82
CA SER A 144 -10.35 15.29 14.11
C SER A 144 -10.21 16.38 15.17
N GLY A 145 -9.29 17.32 15.02
CA GLY A 145 -9.03 18.38 16.00
C GLY A 145 -8.02 17.98 17.08
N GLN A 146 -7.94 18.77 18.14
CA GLN A 146 -6.82 18.71 19.11
C GLN A 146 -6.90 17.59 20.17
N TRP A 147 -7.95 16.77 20.17
CA TRP A 147 -8.10 15.70 21.17
C TRP A 147 -7.23 14.47 20.89
N LEU A 148 -6.70 14.34 19.67
CA LEU A 148 -5.81 13.25 19.27
C LEU A 148 -4.37 13.76 19.13
N THR A 149 -3.44 13.14 19.85
CA THR A 149 -2.00 13.35 19.66
C THR A 149 -1.41 12.25 18.78
N LEU A 150 -0.37 12.60 18.03
CA LEU A 150 0.33 11.67 17.14
C LEU A 150 1.64 11.14 17.71
N ASP A 151 2.02 11.46 18.96
CA ASP A 151 3.36 11.20 19.48
C ASP A 151 3.81 9.74 19.31
N SER A 152 2.97 8.79 19.75
CA SER A 152 3.29 7.36 19.64
C SER A 152 3.18 6.82 18.20
N PRO A 153 2.10 7.10 17.44
CA PRO A 153 2.02 6.70 16.03
C PRO A 153 3.14 7.28 15.16
N GLN A 154 3.48 8.56 15.35
CA GLN A 154 4.53 9.23 14.61
C GLN A 154 5.91 8.64 14.95
N ALA A 155 6.22 8.44 16.24
CA ALA A 155 7.47 7.80 16.64
C ALA A 155 7.60 6.37 16.06
N ALA A 156 6.50 5.63 15.94
CA ALA A 156 6.50 4.31 15.31
C ALA A 156 6.80 4.39 13.80
N LEU A 157 6.20 5.35 13.08
CA LEU A 157 6.48 5.58 11.66
C LEU A 157 7.94 6.01 11.43
N GLU A 158 8.43 6.95 12.24
CA GLU A 158 9.80 7.46 12.18
C GLU A 158 10.84 6.38 12.45
N ARG A 159 10.57 5.49 13.42
CA ARG A 159 11.41 4.31 13.68
C ARG A 159 11.56 3.41 12.44
N LYS A 160 10.47 3.26 11.66
CA LYS A 160 10.50 2.50 10.39
C LYS A 160 11.12 3.27 9.23
N GLY A 161 11.54 4.52 9.44
CA GLY A 161 12.26 5.36 8.49
C GLY A 161 11.39 6.34 7.73
N PHE A 162 10.09 6.42 8.00
CA PHE A 162 9.23 7.39 7.35
C PHE A 162 9.50 8.80 7.88
N THR A 163 9.49 9.78 6.99
CA THR A 163 9.20 11.17 7.36
C THR A 163 7.69 11.31 7.51
N VAL A 164 7.22 12.01 8.54
CA VAL A 164 5.79 12.28 8.74
C VAL A 164 5.51 13.77 8.47
N ARG A 165 4.55 14.05 7.60
CA ARG A 165 4.06 15.40 7.31
C ARG A 165 2.62 15.51 7.81
N VAL A 166 2.38 16.42 8.75
CA VAL A 166 1.07 16.59 9.36
C VAL A 166 0.44 17.92 8.92
N TRP A 167 -0.83 17.87 8.53
CA TRP A 167 -1.69 19.04 8.39
C TRP A 167 -2.78 18.98 9.46
N THR A 168 -2.83 19.97 10.34
CA THR A 168 -3.82 20.07 11.43
C THR A 168 -5.10 20.82 11.04
N ALA A 169 -5.18 21.23 9.78
CA ALA A 169 -6.33 21.83 9.14
C ALA A 169 -6.28 21.51 7.65
N LEU A 170 -7.43 21.52 6.96
CA LEU A 170 -7.50 21.29 5.52
C LEU A 170 -6.87 22.47 4.76
N PRO A 171 -5.70 22.29 4.12
CA PRO A 171 -5.09 23.36 3.32
C PRO A 171 -5.83 23.50 1.99
N PRO A 172 -5.70 24.63 1.27
CA PRO A 172 -6.23 24.76 -0.09
C PRO A 172 -5.79 23.62 -1.02
N PRO A 173 -6.61 23.21 -2.01
CA PRO A 173 -6.33 22.04 -2.85
C PRO A 173 -4.94 22.07 -3.51
N GLU A 174 -4.50 23.22 -3.99
CA GLU A 174 -3.19 23.41 -4.62
C GLU A 174 -2.03 23.18 -3.64
N LYS A 175 -2.20 23.58 -2.38
CA LYS A 175 -1.21 23.37 -1.31
C LYS A 175 -1.21 21.94 -0.81
N LEU A 176 -2.38 21.30 -0.78
CA LEU A 176 -2.48 19.87 -0.52
C LEU A 176 -1.71 19.08 -1.59
N LEU A 177 -1.98 19.36 -2.87
CA LEU A 177 -1.32 18.70 -4.01
C LEU A 177 0.20 18.89 -3.96
N GLU A 178 0.67 20.11 -3.71
CA GLU A 178 2.10 20.44 -3.58
C GLU A 178 2.79 19.55 -2.53
N GLY A 179 2.21 19.46 -1.32
CA GLY A 179 2.79 18.64 -0.26
C GLY A 179 2.72 17.13 -0.54
N LEU A 180 1.62 16.66 -1.16
CA LEU A 180 1.42 15.25 -1.52
C LEU A 180 2.38 14.74 -2.59
N ARG A 181 3.01 15.61 -3.38
CA ARG A 181 4.04 15.20 -4.35
C ARG A 181 5.15 14.38 -3.68
N SER A 182 5.55 14.78 -2.48
CA SER A 182 6.59 14.12 -1.68
C SER A 182 6.12 12.88 -0.90
N CYS A 183 4.80 12.67 -0.77
CA CYS A 183 4.23 11.59 0.03
C CYS A 183 4.05 10.31 -0.78
N CYS A 184 4.32 9.16 -0.17
CA CYS A 184 3.98 7.83 -0.72
C CYS A 184 2.57 7.38 -0.33
N GLN A 185 2.02 7.97 0.73
CA GLN A 185 0.66 7.72 1.18
C GLN A 185 0.05 8.95 1.87
N LEU A 186 -1.27 9.03 1.86
CA LEU A 186 -2.07 10.02 2.59
C LEU A 186 -3.00 9.29 3.58
N TRP A 187 -2.98 9.74 4.83
CA TRP A 187 -3.93 9.36 5.88
C TRP A 187 -4.86 10.53 6.14
N ILE A 188 -6.16 10.31 6.10
CA ILE A 188 -7.17 11.32 6.44
C ILE A 188 -7.86 10.85 7.70
N ILE A 189 -7.73 11.64 8.77
CA ILE A 189 -8.37 11.39 10.07
C ILE A 189 -9.56 12.33 10.17
N SER A 190 -10.75 11.79 9.94
CA SER A 190 -12.01 12.54 9.84
C SER A 190 -12.37 13.22 11.16
N GLY A 191 -12.95 14.42 11.05
CA GLY A 191 -13.55 15.13 12.17
C GLY A 191 -15.06 14.92 12.27
N ALA A 192 -15.65 15.60 13.25
CA ALA A 192 -17.10 15.64 13.48
C ALA A 192 -17.87 16.43 12.40
N THR A 193 -17.16 17.22 11.59
CA THR A 193 -17.73 18.03 10.52
C THR A 193 -17.04 17.70 9.20
N THR A 194 -17.82 17.62 8.13
CA THR A 194 -17.26 17.42 6.78
C THR A 194 -16.72 18.74 6.25
N SER A 195 -15.42 18.78 6.00
CA SER A 195 -14.68 19.91 5.44
C SER A 195 -14.15 19.62 4.02
N VAL A 196 -13.93 18.35 3.68
CA VAL A 196 -13.42 17.94 2.36
C VAL A 196 -14.39 18.32 1.24
N THR A 197 -13.90 19.10 0.29
CA THR A 197 -14.68 19.57 -0.88
C THR A 197 -14.46 18.69 -2.12
N ALA A 198 -15.30 18.86 -3.15
CA ALA A 198 -15.09 18.25 -4.48
C ALA A 198 -13.71 18.55 -5.13
N GLN A 199 -13.12 19.73 -4.89
CA GLN A 199 -11.79 20.06 -5.44
C GLN A 199 -10.68 19.24 -4.75
N HIS A 200 -10.74 19.12 -3.42
CA HIS A 200 -9.86 18.23 -2.65
C HIS A 200 -9.99 16.77 -3.09
N ILE A 201 -11.21 16.28 -3.36
CA ILE A 201 -11.44 14.92 -3.86
C ILE A 201 -10.72 14.70 -5.20
N LYS A 202 -10.66 15.69 -6.10
CA LYS A 202 -9.89 15.58 -7.35
C LYS A 202 -8.38 15.41 -7.09
N VAL A 203 -7.83 16.15 -6.14
CA VAL A 203 -6.41 16.02 -5.72
C VAL A 203 -6.15 14.63 -5.14
N ILE A 204 -7.06 14.13 -4.30
CA ILE A 204 -6.94 12.79 -3.70
C ILE A 204 -7.09 11.70 -4.78
N GLN A 205 -7.97 11.87 -5.76
CA GLN A 205 -8.12 10.97 -6.90
C GLN A 205 -6.82 10.87 -7.70
N GLU A 206 -6.11 11.98 -7.93
CA GLU A 206 -4.80 11.97 -8.61
C GLU A 206 -3.77 11.15 -7.82
N LEU A 207 -3.75 11.26 -6.50
CA LEU A 207 -2.89 10.45 -5.64
C LEU A 207 -3.18 8.94 -5.79
N VAL A 208 -4.46 8.55 -5.77
CA VAL A 208 -4.90 7.16 -5.95
C VAL A 208 -4.58 6.65 -7.36
N ASP A 209 -4.79 7.47 -8.40
CA ASP A 209 -4.48 7.12 -9.79
C ASP A 209 -2.99 6.88 -10.02
N LEU A 210 -2.12 7.57 -9.26
CA LEU A 210 -0.68 7.35 -9.24
C LEU A 210 -0.26 6.08 -8.47
N GLY A 211 -1.22 5.34 -7.88
CA GLY A 211 -0.96 4.13 -7.10
C GLY A 211 -0.38 4.38 -5.71
N LYS A 212 -0.46 5.61 -5.20
CA LYS A 212 -0.04 5.94 -3.83
C LYS A 212 -1.09 5.46 -2.82
N GLY A 213 -0.64 5.19 -1.59
CA GLY A 213 -1.52 4.69 -0.53
C GLY A 213 -2.52 5.73 -0.03
N LEU A 214 -3.76 5.32 0.22
CA LEU A 214 -4.78 6.15 0.86
C LEU A 214 -5.37 5.40 2.04
N PHE A 215 -5.35 6.02 3.22
CA PHE A 215 -5.95 5.51 4.44
C PHE A 215 -6.99 6.51 4.93
N LEU A 216 -8.22 6.03 5.12
CA LEU A 216 -9.34 6.84 5.57
C LEU A 216 -9.73 6.34 6.96
N TRP A 217 -9.62 7.22 7.94
CA TRP A 217 -9.94 6.95 9.34
C TRP A 217 -11.18 7.75 9.70
N GLY A 218 -12.17 7.06 10.25
CA GLY A 218 -13.35 7.66 10.85
C GLY A 218 -13.71 6.89 12.12
N ASP A 219 -14.35 7.58 13.05
CA ASP A 219 -14.97 6.96 14.22
C ASP A 219 -16.51 6.94 14.03
N ASN A 220 -17.23 6.53 15.07
CA ASN A 220 -18.67 6.61 15.18
C ASN A 220 -19.21 7.98 14.78
N ASP A 221 -20.46 8.02 14.32
CA ASP A 221 -21.10 9.27 13.96
C ASP A 221 -20.99 10.29 15.12
N PRO A 222 -20.60 11.55 14.84
CA PRO A 222 -20.43 12.17 13.52
C PRO A 222 -18.99 12.15 12.93
N TYR A 223 -18.05 11.39 13.50
CA TYR A 223 -16.60 11.48 13.23
C TYR A 223 -16.11 10.73 11.97
N ASN A 224 -16.94 10.60 10.94
CA ASN A 224 -16.58 9.93 9.68
C ASN A 224 -16.93 10.73 8.42
N GLY A 225 -17.45 11.96 8.57
CA GLY A 225 -17.97 12.76 7.46
C GLY A 225 -16.96 13.02 6.33
N ASP A 226 -15.71 13.36 6.64
CA ASP A 226 -14.66 13.57 5.65
C ASP A 226 -14.24 12.26 4.96
N ALA A 227 -14.07 11.19 5.75
CA ALA A 227 -13.70 9.89 5.23
C ALA A 227 -14.76 9.33 4.27
N THR A 228 -16.04 9.45 4.65
CA THR A 228 -17.18 9.09 3.80
C THR A 228 -17.26 9.96 2.55
N ALA A 229 -17.05 11.28 2.66
CA ALA A 229 -17.03 12.18 1.50
C ALA A 229 -15.95 11.79 0.48
N VAL A 230 -14.75 11.41 0.94
CA VAL A 230 -13.69 10.91 0.07
C VAL A 230 -14.05 9.56 -0.55
N LEU A 231 -14.55 8.60 0.24
CA LEU A 231 -14.97 7.28 -0.27
C LEU A 231 -15.98 7.42 -1.41
N VAL A 232 -17.06 8.17 -1.18
CA VAL A 232 -18.12 8.39 -2.18
C VAL A 232 -17.61 9.20 -3.37
N GLY A 233 -16.67 10.12 -3.13
CA GLY A 233 -16.12 10.98 -4.17
C GLY A 233 -15.13 10.30 -5.12
N LEU A 234 -14.50 9.21 -4.70
CA LEU A 234 -13.52 8.47 -5.51
C LEU A 234 -14.21 7.54 -6.51
N ARG A 235 -13.69 7.51 -7.75
CA ARG A 235 -14.24 6.68 -8.84
C ARG A 235 -14.27 5.19 -8.49
N GLN A 236 -13.28 4.72 -7.73
CA GLN A 236 -13.13 3.32 -7.35
C GLN A 236 -14.12 2.88 -6.27
N THR A 237 -14.63 3.83 -5.47
CA THR A 237 -15.39 3.54 -4.24
C THR A 237 -16.69 4.33 -4.17
N ALA A 238 -17.21 4.85 -5.29
CA ALA A 238 -18.36 5.76 -5.34
C ALA A 238 -19.68 5.24 -4.71
N GLY A 239 -19.75 3.95 -4.33
CA GLY A 239 -20.87 3.36 -3.60
C GLY A 239 -20.52 2.88 -2.19
N ALA A 240 -19.30 3.15 -1.69
CA ALA A 240 -18.87 2.79 -0.36
C ALA A 240 -19.18 3.92 0.63
N SER A 241 -19.56 3.55 1.83
CA SER A 241 -19.70 4.44 2.98
C SER A 241 -19.11 3.79 4.22
N LEU A 242 -18.76 4.61 5.20
CA LEU A 242 -18.49 4.13 6.55
C LEU A 242 -19.80 4.14 7.35
N SER A 243 -19.99 3.10 8.14
CA SER A 243 -21.02 3.04 9.17
C SER A 243 -20.37 2.54 10.47
N GLY A 244 -20.93 2.94 11.61
CA GLY A 244 -20.35 2.65 12.92
C GLY A 244 -21.40 2.40 13.99
N ASN A 245 -21.04 2.70 15.23
CA ASN A 245 -21.78 2.49 16.48
C ASN A 245 -21.90 1.01 16.90
N TYR A 246 -21.01 0.16 16.39
CA TYR A 246 -20.91 -1.22 16.82
C TYR A 246 -20.01 -1.33 18.05
N LEU A 247 -20.60 -1.66 19.20
CA LEU A 247 -19.83 -1.97 20.41
C LEU A 247 -19.10 -3.31 20.21
N ALA A 248 -17.77 -3.26 20.15
CA ALA A 248 -16.92 -4.45 20.13
C ALA A 248 -16.25 -4.61 21.50
N ASP A 249 -16.90 -5.34 22.41
CA ASP A 249 -16.42 -5.59 23.79
C ASP A 249 -15.95 -7.03 24.02
N LYS A 250 -15.97 -7.87 22.97
CA LYS A 250 -15.61 -9.29 23.05
C LYS A 250 -14.15 -9.53 22.67
N ILE A 251 -13.48 -10.37 23.44
CA ILE A 251 -12.12 -10.85 23.15
C ILE A 251 -12.22 -11.95 22.09
N LEU A 252 -11.54 -11.76 20.96
CA LEU A 252 -11.33 -12.82 19.99
C LEU A 252 -10.31 -13.81 20.55
N THR A 253 -10.66 -15.09 20.59
CA THR A 253 -9.76 -16.18 20.97
C THR A 253 -9.37 -16.98 19.73
N GLU A 254 -8.21 -17.63 19.77
CA GLU A 254 -7.81 -18.54 18.70
C GLU A 254 -8.86 -19.64 18.54
N SER A 255 -9.26 -19.93 17.30
CA SER A 255 -10.18 -21.02 17.03
C SER A 255 -9.54 -22.33 17.49
N PRO A 256 -10.24 -23.18 18.27
CA PRO A 256 -9.70 -24.47 18.65
C PRO A 256 -9.35 -25.26 17.39
N ALA A 257 -8.25 -26.02 17.44
CA ALA A 257 -7.87 -26.89 16.34
C ALA A 257 -9.07 -27.78 15.97
N PRO A 258 -9.37 -27.98 14.67
CA PRO A 258 -10.46 -28.86 14.27
C PRO A 258 -10.24 -30.22 14.91
N ALA A 259 -11.27 -30.75 15.57
CA ALA A 259 -11.22 -32.09 16.13
C ALA A 259 -10.78 -33.05 15.02
N ALA A 260 -9.78 -33.89 15.32
CA ALA A 260 -9.36 -34.93 14.39
C ALA A 260 -10.62 -35.74 14.02
N ALA A 261 -10.92 -35.82 12.72
CA ALA A 261 -12.02 -36.64 12.25
C ALA A 261 -11.80 -38.08 12.75
N ALA A 262 -12.74 -38.56 13.56
CA ALA A 262 -12.77 -39.93 14.06
C ALA A 262 -13.12 -40.92 12.95
#